data_AF-A0A5B8CI85-F1
#
_entry.id   AF-A0A5B8CI85-F1
#
_cell.length_a   1.000
_cell.length_b   1.000
_cell.length_c   1.000
_cell.angle_alpha   90.00
_cell.angle_beta   90.00
_cell.angle_gamma   90.00
#
_symmetry.space_group_name_H-M   'P 1'
#
loop_
_entity.id
_entity.type
_entity.pdbx_description
1 polymer ?
#
loop_
_entity_poly.entity_id
_entity_poly.type
_entity_poly.pdbx_seq_one_letter_code
_entity_poly.pdbx_strand_id
1 'polypeptide(L)'
;MNDLTTSAGISRELAANGLAYNKAREDAALFERLKSASALAVRLAKEGEALTAKLSEVSAAEDIAKRDALFAQFGGITVTYQMPPDRSGLLNAKWAIRWKKNVQTGYAWSSGMKDFDASDFTTLEHSYPDAYRYLVEAHPEKIPAIIMELSPNNPAEAMAIYCASKRANRIIMPSRANA
;
A
#
# COMPACT_ATOMS: atom_id res chain seq x y z
N MET A 1 -54.33 -44.40 -22.51
CA MET A 1 -54.21 -45.69 -21.80
C MET A 1 -53.21 -46.52 -22.56
N ASN A 2 -52.06 -46.85 -21.96
CA ASN A 2 -51.06 -47.71 -22.60
C ASN A 2 -51.61 -49.13 -22.59
N ASP A 3 -51.89 -49.69 -23.77
CA ASP A 3 -52.45 -51.03 -23.88
C ASP A 3 -51.34 -52.08 -23.71
N LEU A 4 -51.05 -52.38 -22.44
CA LEU A 4 -50.05 -53.36 -22.01
C LEU A 4 -50.49 -54.81 -22.22
N THR A 5 -51.65 -55.05 -22.82
CA THR A 5 -52.17 -56.41 -23.08
C THR A 5 -51.64 -57.01 -24.40
N THR A 6 -50.98 -56.20 -25.24
CA THR A 6 -50.40 -56.62 -26.52
C THR A 6 -48.88 -56.56 -26.50
N SER A 7 -48.23 -57.49 -27.22
CA SER A 7 -46.76 -57.54 -27.38
C SER A 7 -46.18 -56.21 -27.90
N ALA A 8 -46.90 -55.52 -28.80
CA ALA A 8 -46.48 -54.22 -29.33
C ALA A 8 -46.56 -53.09 -28.28
N GLY A 9 -47.57 -53.11 -27.41
CA GLY A 9 -47.70 -52.16 -26.29
C GLY A 9 -46.60 -52.36 -25.25
N ILE A 10 -46.33 -53.61 -24.87
CA ILE A 10 -45.23 -53.97 -23.95
C ILE A 10 -43.87 -53.54 -24.51
N SER A 11 -43.61 -53.81 -25.79
CA SER A 11 -42.34 -53.44 -26.45
C SER A 11 -42.12 -51.93 -26.46
N ARG A 12 -43.18 -51.14 -26.68
CA ARG A 12 -43.11 -49.68 -26.67
C ARG A 12 -42.83 -49.13 -25.27
N GLU A 13 -43.48 -49.69 -24.26
CA GLU A 13 -43.27 -49.30 -22.86
C GLU A 13 -41.85 -49.66 -22.39
N LEU A 14 -41.34 -50.84 -22.77
CA LEU A 14 -39.98 -51.26 -22.45
C LEU A 14 -38.93 -50.32 -23.08
N ALA A 15 -39.14 -49.89 -24.33
CA ALA A 15 -38.27 -48.93 -24.99
C ALA A 15 -38.31 -47.55 -24.28
N ALA A 16 -39.50 -47.07 -23.89
CA ALA A 16 -39.65 -45.81 -23.16
C ALA A 16 -38.99 -45.87 -21.77
N ASN A 17 -39.19 -46.97 -21.03
CA ASN A 17 -38.55 -47.19 -19.73
C ASN A 17 -37.03 -47.32 -19.85
N GLY A 18 -36.52 -47.96 -20.90
CA GLY A 18 -35.09 -48.04 -21.18
C GLY A 18 -34.46 -46.67 -21.40
N LEU A 19 -35.12 -45.78 -22.15
CA LEU A 19 -34.68 -44.40 -22.34
C LEU A 19 -34.71 -43.59 -21.03
N ALA A 20 -35.79 -43.70 -20.26
CA ALA A 20 -35.93 -43.03 -18.97
C ALA A 20 -34.87 -43.50 -17.96
N TYR A 21 -34.59 -44.80 -17.92
CA TYR A 21 -33.55 -45.40 -17.07
C TYR A 21 -32.15 -44.89 -17.44
N ASN A 22 -31.80 -44.88 -18.74
CA ASN A 22 -30.51 -44.37 -19.19
C ASN A 22 -30.34 -42.89 -18.82
N LYS A 23 -31.39 -42.08 -19.01
CA LYS A 23 -31.38 -40.67 -18.62
C LYS A 23 -31.18 -40.48 -17.12
N ALA A 24 -31.94 -41.21 -16.29
CA ALA A 24 -31.80 -41.14 -14.83
C ALA A 24 -30.39 -41.57 -14.36
N ARG A 25 -29.79 -42.57 -15.03
CA ARG A 25 -28.42 -43.00 -14.76
C ARG A 25 -27.39 -41.91 -15.11
N GLU A 26 -27.56 -41.22 -16.24
CA GLU A 26 -26.71 -40.09 -16.63
C GLU A 26 -26.84 -38.92 -15.66
N ASP A 27 -28.06 -38.57 -15.24
CA ASP A 27 -28.33 -37.51 -14.27
C ASP A 27 -27.67 -37.83 -12.91
N ALA A 28 -27.73 -39.08 -12.45
CA ALA A 28 -27.07 -39.51 -11.21
C ALA A 28 -25.53 -39.40 -11.30
N ALA A 29 -24.94 -39.80 -12.44
CA ALA A 29 -23.50 -39.66 -12.66
C ALA A 29 -23.06 -38.18 -12.71
N LEU A 30 -23.87 -37.32 -13.33
CA LEU A 30 -23.64 -35.87 -13.36
C LEU A 30 -23.74 -35.28 -11.96
N PHE A 31 -24.74 -35.68 -11.16
CA PHE A 31 -24.92 -35.20 -9.79
C PHE A 31 -23.71 -35.50 -8.90
N GLU A 32 -23.18 -36.72 -8.92
CA GLU A 32 -21.98 -37.05 -8.15
C GLU A 32 -20.75 -36.24 -8.60
N ARG A 33 -20.62 -35.99 -9.91
CA ARG A 33 -19.59 -35.08 -10.45
C ARG A 33 -19.77 -33.66 -9.93
N LEU A 34 -20.97 -33.10 -9.96
CA LEU A 34 -21.25 -31.74 -9.49
C LEU A 34 -21.02 -31.62 -7.98
N LYS A 35 -21.37 -32.64 -7.21
CA LYS A 35 -21.12 -32.70 -5.77
C LYS A 35 -19.63 -32.66 -5.44
N SER A 36 -18.82 -33.48 -6.13
CA SER A 36 -17.35 -33.46 -5.94
C SER A 36 -16.73 -32.13 -6.40
N ALA A 37 -17.18 -31.58 -7.53
CA ALA A 37 -16.74 -30.27 -8.02
C ALA A 37 -17.11 -29.14 -7.05
N SER A 38 -18.31 -29.17 -6.45
CA SER A 38 -18.74 -28.21 -5.43
C SER A 38 -17.86 -28.28 -4.18
N ALA A 39 -17.58 -29.48 -3.68
CA ALA A 39 -16.68 -29.66 -2.54
C ALA A 39 -15.26 -29.14 -2.83
N LEU A 40 -14.75 -29.39 -4.04
CA LEU A 40 -13.46 -28.86 -4.48
C LEU A 40 -13.47 -27.34 -4.57
N ALA A 41 -14.53 -26.73 -5.13
CA ALA A 41 -14.67 -25.29 -5.24
C ALA A 41 -14.68 -24.61 -3.86
N VAL A 42 -15.40 -25.17 -2.88
CA VAL A 42 -15.40 -24.67 -1.49
C VAL A 42 -14.01 -24.76 -0.87
N ARG A 43 -13.27 -25.86 -1.12
CA ARG A 43 -11.90 -26.01 -0.62
C ARG A 43 -10.96 -24.98 -1.22
N LEU A 44 -10.99 -24.81 -2.54
CA LEU A 44 -10.18 -23.85 -3.27
C LEU A 44 -10.50 -22.40 -2.87
N ALA A 45 -11.77 -22.07 -2.63
CA ALA A 45 -12.16 -20.75 -2.12
C ALA A 45 -11.50 -20.45 -0.76
N LYS A 46 -11.58 -21.39 0.18
CA LYS A 46 -10.93 -21.26 1.50
C LYS A 46 -9.40 -21.16 1.39
N GLU A 47 -8.79 -21.97 0.54
CA GLU A 47 -7.34 -21.90 0.29
C GLU A 47 -6.96 -20.53 -0.31
N GLY A 48 -7.76 -20.00 -1.25
CA GLY A 48 -7.57 -18.68 -1.84
C GLY A 48 -7.67 -17.54 -0.83
N GLU A 49 -8.67 -17.58 0.06
CA GLU A 49 -8.82 -16.62 1.15
C GLU A 49 -7.62 -16.65 2.10
N ALA A 50 -7.18 -17.85 2.51
CA ALA A 50 -6.03 -18.02 3.39
C ALA A 50 -4.73 -17.52 2.75
N LEU A 51 -4.51 -17.78 1.46
CA LEU A 51 -3.35 -17.28 0.72
C LEU A 51 -3.39 -15.76 0.57
N THR A 52 -4.57 -15.18 0.33
CA THR A 52 -4.73 -13.72 0.24
C THR A 52 -4.40 -13.03 1.57
N ALA A 53 -4.89 -13.57 2.68
CA ALA A 53 -4.57 -13.08 4.01
C ALA A 53 -3.05 -13.17 4.29
N LYS A 54 -2.44 -14.32 3.97
CA LYS A 54 -1.00 -14.52 4.16
C LYS A 54 -0.16 -13.61 3.28
N LEU A 55 -0.57 -13.38 2.03
CA LEU A 55 0.11 -12.45 1.13
C LEU A 55 0.08 -11.03 1.71
N SER A 56 -1.07 -10.58 2.20
CA SER A 56 -1.20 -9.26 2.83
C SER A 56 -0.29 -9.11 4.05
N GLU A 57 -0.18 -10.14 4.89
CA GLU A 57 0.71 -10.14 6.06
C GLU A 57 2.18 -10.05 5.65
N VAL A 58 2.60 -10.89 4.70
CA VAL A 58 3.99 -10.91 4.20
C VAL A 58 4.34 -9.58 3.53
N SER A 59 3.46 -9.02 2.70
CA SER A 59 3.70 -7.72 2.07
C SER A 59 3.85 -6.60 3.09
N ALA A 60 3.01 -6.57 4.13
CA ALA A 60 3.15 -5.57 5.20
C ALA A 60 4.48 -5.71 5.95
N ALA A 61 4.90 -6.94 6.25
CA ALA A 61 6.19 -7.21 6.89
C ALA A 61 7.38 -6.81 5.99
N GLU A 62 7.32 -7.11 4.69
CA GLU A 62 8.33 -6.69 3.73
C GLU A 62 8.43 -5.17 3.61
N ASP A 63 7.31 -4.45 3.62
CA ASP A 63 7.30 -3.00 3.53
C ASP A 63 7.91 -2.35 4.78
N ILE A 64 7.62 -2.89 5.97
CA ILE A 64 8.27 -2.48 7.22
C ILE A 64 9.78 -2.77 7.14
N ALA A 65 10.18 -3.96 6.72
CA ALA A 65 11.59 -4.33 6.62
C ALA A 65 12.35 -3.45 5.61
N LYS A 66 11.75 -3.15 4.45
CA LYS A 66 12.32 -2.25 3.44
C LYS A 66 12.46 -0.83 3.98
N ARG A 67 11.45 -0.33 4.71
CA ARG A 67 11.50 0.98 5.39
C ARG A 67 12.62 1.03 6.42
N ASP A 68 12.68 0.04 7.30
CA ASP A 68 13.65 0.01 8.39
C ASP A 68 15.08 -0.14 7.84
N ALA A 69 15.27 -0.95 6.79
CA ALA A 69 16.55 -1.06 6.08
C ALA A 69 16.96 0.25 5.41
N LEU A 70 16.01 1.01 4.86
CA LEU A 70 16.25 2.33 4.29
C LEU A 70 16.66 3.34 5.37
N PHE A 71 15.95 3.36 6.51
CA PHE A 71 16.25 4.27 7.63
C PHE A 71 17.55 3.93 8.35
N ALA A 72 17.95 2.65 8.40
CA ALA A 72 19.24 2.23 8.94
C ALA A 72 20.45 2.81 8.18
N GLN A 73 20.26 3.29 6.94
CA GLN A 73 21.30 3.97 6.18
C GLN A 73 21.53 5.42 6.63
N PHE A 74 20.67 5.99 7.49
CA PHE A 74 20.75 7.37 7.93
C PHE A 74 21.36 7.49 9.33
N GLY A 75 22.12 8.57 9.54
CA GLY A 75 22.89 8.83 10.77
C GLY A 75 22.34 9.98 11.58
N GLY A 76 21.08 10.33 11.34
CA GLY A 76 20.40 11.50 11.88
C GLY A 76 20.19 12.61 10.84
N ILE A 77 19.19 13.43 11.13
CA ILE A 77 18.79 14.60 10.34
C ILE A 77 18.61 15.80 11.28
N THR A 78 19.09 16.96 10.84
CA THR A 78 18.99 18.22 11.57
C THR A 78 18.40 19.27 10.66
N VAL A 79 17.39 19.96 11.17
CA VAL A 79 16.78 21.10 10.49
C VAL A 79 17.14 22.35 11.28
N THR A 80 17.76 23.30 10.60
CA THR A 80 18.02 24.64 11.13
C THR A 80 17.29 25.66 10.27
N TYR A 81 16.91 26.78 10.87
CA TYR A 81 16.17 27.81 10.15
C TYR A 81 16.50 29.21 10.61
N GLN A 82 16.36 30.14 9.68
CA GLN A 82 16.43 31.57 9.93
C GLN A 82 15.11 32.19 9.45
N MET A 83 14.31 32.63 10.43
CA MET A 83 13.13 33.45 10.19
C MET A 83 13.57 34.86 9.79
N PRO A 84 13.05 35.43 8.69
CA PRO A 84 13.28 36.83 8.40
C PRO A 84 12.63 37.71 9.49
N PRO A 85 13.28 38.82 9.87
CA PRO A 85 12.88 39.65 11.02
C PRO A 85 11.50 40.30 10.87
N ASP A 86 10.98 40.39 9.64
CA ASP A 86 9.70 40.97 9.29
C ASP A 86 8.51 40.00 9.37
N ARG A 87 8.74 38.74 9.80
CA ARG A 87 7.71 37.68 9.83
C ARG A 87 6.98 37.52 8.50
N SER A 88 7.65 37.74 7.37
CA SER A 88 7.07 37.67 6.02
C SER A 88 6.60 36.27 5.55
N GLY A 89 6.31 35.37 6.49
CA GLY A 89 5.66 34.08 6.27
C GLY A 89 6.63 32.93 6.01
N LEU A 90 6.09 31.71 6.10
CA LEU A 90 6.78 30.44 5.82
C LEU A 90 7.51 30.41 4.48
N LEU A 91 7.04 31.18 3.49
CA LEU A 91 7.62 31.24 2.16
C LEU A 91 9.00 31.90 2.12
N ASN A 92 9.29 32.83 3.02
CA ASN A 92 10.57 33.55 3.02
C ASN A 92 11.55 33.01 4.06
N ALA A 93 11.14 32.00 4.84
CA ALA A 93 12.01 31.30 5.76
C ALA A 93 13.14 30.60 4.97
N LYS A 94 14.38 30.79 5.45
CA LYS A 94 15.55 30.06 4.95
C LYS A 94 15.75 28.84 5.82
N TRP A 95 15.82 27.68 5.17
CA TRP A 95 16.05 26.40 5.82
C TRP A 95 17.46 25.91 5.50
N ALA A 96 18.03 25.17 6.43
CA ALA A 96 19.22 24.39 6.17
C ALA A 96 19.01 23.02 6.81
N ILE A 97 18.83 22.03 5.95
CA ILE A 97 18.54 20.64 6.31
C ILE A 97 19.84 19.87 6.09
N ARG A 98 20.34 19.20 7.11
CA ARG A 98 21.58 18.44 7.05
C ARG A 98 21.33 17.03 7.54
N TRP A 99 21.84 16.04 6.83
CA TRP A 99 21.72 14.64 7.25
C TRP A 99 22.97 13.85 6.89
N LYS A 100 23.10 12.71 7.54
CA LYS A 100 24.13 11.73 7.27
C LYS A 100 23.51 10.52 6.59
N LYS A 101 24.10 10.06 5.48
CA LYS A 101 23.70 8.81 4.81
C LYS A 101 24.92 7.95 4.51
N ASN A 102 24.80 6.64 4.67
CA ASN A 102 25.82 5.69 4.27
C ASN A 102 25.83 5.57 2.74
N VAL A 103 26.97 5.83 2.12
CA VAL A 103 27.13 5.78 0.67
C VAL A 103 28.13 4.70 0.32
N GLN A 104 27.69 3.73 -0.47
CA GLN A 104 28.59 2.75 -1.06
C GLN A 104 29.26 3.38 -2.28
N THR A 105 30.53 3.74 -2.15
CA THR A 105 31.35 4.22 -3.27
C THR A 105 31.96 3.04 -4.01
N GLY A 106 31.63 2.88 -5.30
CA GLY A 106 32.07 1.74 -6.12
C GLY A 106 33.59 1.54 -6.29
N TYR A 107 34.41 2.48 -5.83
CA TYR A 107 35.87 2.40 -5.85
C TYR A 107 36.51 2.25 -4.45
N ALA A 108 35.77 2.53 -3.37
CA ALA A 108 36.30 2.41 -2.02
C ALA A 108 35.80 1.11 -1.39
N TRP A 109 36.72 0.33 -0.83
CA TRP A 109 36.41 -0.85 -0.02
C TRP A 109 35.80 -0.48 1.35
N SER A 110 35.49 0.80 1.56
CA SER A 110 34.82 1.33 2.74
C SER A 110 33.45 1.90 2.37
N SER A 111 32.42 1.37 3.03
CA SER A 111 31.17 2.11 3.23
C SER A 111 31.43 3.17 4.29
N GLY A 112 30.93 4.38 4.05
CA GLY A 112 31.20 5.52 4.90
C GLY A 112 30.01 6.43 5.01
N MET A 113 29.80 6.96 6.22
CA MET A 113 28.79 7.98 6.45
C MET A 113 29.24 9.29 5.81
N LYS A 114 28.43 9.82 4.90
CA LYS A 114 28.66 11.13 4.27
C LYS A 114 27.62 12.13 4.72
N ASP A 115 28.07 13.37 4.88
CA ASP A 115 27.21 14.52 5.13
C ASP A 115 26.57 14.97 3.81
N PHE A 116 25.30 15.32 3.91
CA PHE A 116 24.50 15.90 2.85
C PHE A 116 23.71 17.07 3.39
N ASP A 117 23.36 17.99 2.49
CA ASP A 117 22.54 19.14 2.83
C ASP A 117 21.54 19.51 1.73
N ALA A 118 20.48 20.19 2.16
CA ALA A 118 19.47 20.78 1.30
C ALA A 118 19.08 22.16 1.84
N SER A 119 18.89 23.11 0.93
CA SER A 119 18.52 24.49 1.25
C SER A 119 17.03 24.68 1.57
N ASP A 120 16.18 23.70 1.25
CA ASP A 120 14.76 23.72 1.60
C ASP A 120 14.13 22.32 1.55
N PHE A 121 12.91 22.21 2.08
CA PHE A 121 12.17 20.94 2.10
C PHE A 121 11.68 20.52 0.71
N THR A 122 11.51 21.44 -0.25
CA THR A 122 11.09 21.10 -1.62
C THR A 122 12.21 20.42 -2.40
N THR A 123 13.45 20.85 -2.18
CA THR A 123 14.68 20.25 -2.69
C THR A 123 14.91 18.91 -2.01
N LEU A 124 14.67 18.82 -0.69
CA LEU A 124 14.72 17.55 0.02
C LEU A 124 13.70 16.55 -0.56
N GLU A 125 12.43 16.96 -0.74
CA GLU A 125 11.36 16.13 -1.32
C GLU A 125 11.72 15.62 -2.72
N HIS A 126 12.24 16.50 -3.58
CA HIS A 126 12.47 16.17 -4.98
C HIS A 126 13.82 15.46 -5.24
N SER A 127 14.91 15.98 -4.69
CA SER A 127 16.26 15.49 -4.95
C SER A 127 16.68 14.37 -4.00
N TYR A 128 16.08 14.30 -2.82
CA TYR A 128 16.44 13.34 -1.78
C TYR A 128 15.21 12.71 -1.11
N PRO A 129 14.32 12.05 -1.87
CA PRO A 129 13.03 11.56 -1.38
C PRO A 129 13.16 10.61 -0.18
N ASP A 130 14.23 9.81 -0.12
CA ASP A 130 14.52 8.94 1.04
C ASP A 130 14.77 9.75 2.33
N ALA A 131 15.52 10.86 2.22
CA ALA A 131 15.85 11.71 3.35
C ALA A 131 14.63 12.52 3.80
N TYR A 132 13.80 12.95 2.84
CA TYR A 132 12.50 13.54 3.11
C TYR A 132 11.58 12.57 3.85
N ARG A 133 11.49 11.32 3.37
CA ARG A 133 10.69 10.27 4.02
C ARG A 133 11.20 9.96 5.42
N TYR A 134 12.51 9.87 5.60
CA TYR A 134 13.14 9.70 6.91
C TYR A 134 12.82 10.84 7.87
N LEU A 135 12.82 12.10 7.40
CA LEU A 135 12.40 13.24 8.20
C LEU A 135 10.93 13.12 8.64
N VAL A 136 10.03 12.83 7.71
CA VAL A 136 8.58 12.86 7.95
C VAL A 136 8.11 11.67 8.78
N GLU A 137 8.64 10.47 8.52
CA GLU A 137 8.19 9.23 9.15
C GLU A 137 8.96 8.90 10.44
N ALA A 138 10.29 9.11 10.47
CA ALA A 138 11.12 8.71 11.60
C ALA A 138 11.46 9.86 12.56
N HIS A 139 11.47 11.11 12.06
CA HIS A 139 11.87 12.28 12.84
C HIS A 139 10.90 13.49 12.71
N PRO A 140 9.58 13.29 12.88
CA PRO A 140 8.60 14.37 12.75
C PRO A 140 8.83 15.51 13.76
N GLU A 141 9.46 15.24 14.91
CA GLU A 141 9.84 16.23 15.90
C GLU A 141 10.89 17.24 15.42
N LYS A 142 11.60 16.93 14.33
CA LYS A 142 12.56 17.85 13.69
C LYS A 142 11.88 18.80 12.70
N ILE A 143 10.61 18.57 12.38
CA ILE A 143 9.85 19.47 11.51
C ILE A 143 9.51 20.74 12.31
N PRO A 144 9.83 21.93 11.78
CA PRO A 144 9.53 23.20 12.42
C PRO A 144 8.05 23.32 12.81
N ALA A 145 7.77 23.77 14.03
CA ALA A 145 6.41 23.88 14.56
C ALA A 145 5.47 24.70 13.65
N ILE A 146 5.99 25.77 13.04
CA ILE A 146 5.21 26.62 12.11
C ILE A 146 4.76 25.86 10.85
N ILE A 147 5.48 24.83 10.41
CA ILE A 147 5.02 23.95 9.33
C ILE A 147 3.99 22.95 9.88
N MET A 148 4.25 22.38 11.06
CA MET A 148 3.30 21.49 11.73
C MET A 148 1.94 22.14 12.05
N GLU A 149 1.89 23.46 12.23
CA GLU A 149 0.64 24.24 12.37
C GLU A 149 -0.28 24.14 11.13
N LEU A 150 0.26 23.78 9.95
CA LEU A 150 -0.54 23.62 8.73
C LEU A 150 -1.42 22.37 8.76
N SER A 151 -0.96 21.30 9.42
CA SER A 151 -1.77 20.12 9.74
C SER A 151 -1.30 19.52 11.07
N PRO A 152 -1.92 19.92 12.19
CA PRO A 152 -1.57 19.39 13.51
C PRO A 152 -1.75 17.88 13.56
N ASN A 153 -0.79 17.16 14.15
CA ASN A 153 -0.76 15.70 14.28
C ASN A 153 -0.55 14.91 12.98
N ASN A 154 -0.43 15.57 11.82
CA ASN A 154 -0.14 14.90 10.55
C ASN A 154 1.09 15.51 9.85
N PRO A 155 2.31 15.07 10.20
CA PRO A 155 3.56 15.55 9.63
C PRO A 155 3.61 15.48 8.08
N ALA A 156 3.07 14.40 7.51
CA ALA A 156 3.09 14.18 6.08
C ALA A 156 2.22 15.20 5.33
N GLU A 157 1.01 15.46 5.85
CA GLU A 157 0.10 16.44 5.27
C GLU A 157 0.59 17.87 5.48
N ALA A 158 1.09 18.20 6.67
CA ALA A 158 1.71 19.50 6.96
C ALA A 158 2.83 19.82 5.97
N MET A 159 3.70 18.85 5.71
CA MET A 159 4.77 19.02 4.73
C MET A 159 4.27 19.09 3.29
N ALA A 160 3.27 18.28 2.92
CA ALA A 160 2.67 18.33 1.59
C ALA A 160 2.06 19.72 1.30
N ILE A 161 1.32 20.30 2.26
CA ILE A 161 0.74 21.64 2.15
C ILE A 161 1.85 22.69 2.00
N TYR A 162 2.91 22.60 2.81
CA TYR A 162 4.06 23.50 2.72
C TYR A 162 4.73 23.43 1.34
N CYS A 163 5.12 22.23 0.89
CA CYS A 163 5.83 22.05 -0.37
C CYS A 163 4.98 22.43 -1.58
N ALA A 164 3.68 22.13 -1.58
CA ALA A 164 2.76 22.53 -2.63
C ALA A 164 2.66 24.06 -2.71
N SER A 165 2.50 24.74 -1.57
CA SER A 165 2.34 26.18 -1.55
C SER A 165 3.65 26.92 -1.87
N LYS A 166 4.80 26.36 -1.48
CA LYS A 166 6.12 26.88 -1.86
C LYS A 166 6.34 26.80 -3.37
N ARG A 167 5.99 25.69 -4.00
CA ARG A 167 6.02 25.53 -5.48
C ARG A 167 5.08 26.49 -6.20
N ALA A 168 3.88 26.69 -5.64
CA ALA A 168 2.88 27.61 -6.19
C ALA A 168 3.12 29.09 -5.84
N ASN A 169 4.17 29.39 -5.06
CA ASN A 169 4.45 30.72 -4.50
C ASN A 169 3.24 31.38 -3.81
N ARG A 170 2.42 30.57 -3.11
CA ARG A 170 1.21 31.03 -2.44
C ARG A 170 1.48 31.28 -0.96
N ILE A 171 1.19 32.49 -0.48
CA ILE A 171 1.38 32.85 0.93
C ILE A 171 0.55 31.92 1.81
N ILE A 172 1.23 31.15 2.66
CA ILE A 172 0.60 30.38 3.73
C ILE A 172 0.81 31.16 5.02
N MET A 173 -0.29 31.56 5.65
CA MET A 173 -0.26 31.95 7.06
C MET A 173 -0.71 30.75 7.89
N PRO A 174 0.00 30.39 8.97
CA PRO A 174 -0.52 29.42 9.90
C PRO A 174 -1.87 29.91 10.42
N SER A 175 -2.82 28.99 10.55
CA SER A 175 -4.15 29.30 11.09
C SER A 175 -3.98 29.91 12.48
N ARG A 176 -4.45 31.15 12.68
CA ARG A 176 -4.66 31.72 14.01
C ARG A 176 -5.87 31.03 14.66
N ALA A 177 -5.74 29.76 15.00
CA ALA A 177 -6.76 29.07 15.78
C ALA A 177 -6.42 29.19 17.27
N ASN A 178 -7.06 30.19 17.89
CA ASN A 178 -7.38 30.38 19.32
C ASN A 178 -6.23 30.41 20.35
N ALA A 179 -5.93 31.64 20.79
CA ALA A 179 -5.59 31.93 22.19
C ALA A 179 -6.85 31.83 23.07
#